data_AF-A0A1R1Y8E2-F1
#
_entry.id   AF-A0A1R1Y8E2-F1
#
_cell.length_a   1.000
_cell.length_b   1.000
_cell.length_c   1.000
_cell.angle_alpha   90.00
_cell.angle_beta   90.00
_cell.angle_gamma   90.00
#
_symmetry.space_group_name_H-M   'P 1'
#
loop_
_entity.id
_entity.type
_entity.pdbx_description
1 polymer ?
#
loop_
_entity_poly.entity_id
_entity_poly.type
_entity_poly.pdbx_seq_one_letter_code
_entity_poly.pdbx_strand_id
1 'polypeptide(L)'
;MKFSLITSSFVLLFGYLVSSSPEYATAVNTRTPTYGYSSITTRNGNKSSRKRRYLRRFKRYCRKISDCNTKCLVKKNKSVCKEYAKKFREFRKSRKGGRRSARRRLRRKEFRAFCKKNSQCNTDCFVNKDKPACKAHRRAFRKQHRRKYRS
;
A
#
# COMPACT_ATOMS: atom_id res chain seq x y z
N MET A 1 23.67 18.52 -54.27
CA MET A 1 22.43 19.05 -53.67
C MET A 1 21.27 18.74 -54.61
N LYS A 2 20.28 17.96 -54.17
CA LYS A 2 19.05 17.71 -54.91
C LYS A 2 17.88 17.85 -53.93
N PHE A 3 17.09 18.91 -54.12
CA PHE A 3 15.82 19.14 -53.46
C PHE A 3 14.75 18.30 -54.16
N SER A 4 13.90 17.63 -53.38
CA SER A 4 12.59 17.18 -53.86
C SER A 4 11.54 17.60 -52.84
N LEU A 5 10.56 18.33 -53.36
CA LEU A 5 9.45 18.99 -52.68
C LEU A 5 8.26 18.01 -52.54
N ILE A 6 7.62 18.08 -51.36
CA ILE A 6 6.17 18.18 -51.09
C ILE A 6 5.27 17.09 -51.72
N THR A 7 4.47 16.34 -50.94
CA THR A 7 3.03 16.61 -50.72
C THR A 7 2.38 15.56 -49.80
N SER A 8 1.27 15.96 -49.16
CA SER A 8 0.12 15.13 -48.74
C SER A 8 0.29 14.15 -47.56
N SER A 9 -0.55 14.09 -46.53
CA SER A 9 -1.81 14.79 -46.22
C SER A 9 -2.04 14.71 -44.71
N PHE A 10 -2.22 15.85 -44.07
CA PHE A 10 -3.07 15.95 -42.89
C PHE A 10 -4.52 16.04 -43.38
N VAL A 11 -5.44 15.29 -42.78
CA VAL A 11 -6.81 15.70 -42.40
C VAL A 11 -7.64 14.45 -42.03
N LEU A 12 -7.96 14.41 -40.73
CA LEU A 12 -9.23 14.04 -40.09
C LEU A 12 -9.95 12.75 -40.50
N LEU A 13 -9.96 11.79 -39.58
CA LEU A 13 -11.13 10.96 -39.29
C LEU A 13 -11.43 11.02 -37.78
N PHE A 14 -12.04 12.13 -37.37
CA PHE A 14 -12.96 12.15 -36.23
C PHE A 14 -14.33 11.74 -36.76
N GLY A 15 -14.93 10.69 -36.21
CA GLY A 15 -16.26 10.28 -36.62
C GLY A 15 -16.78 9.05 -35.89
N TYR A 16 -17.43 9.30 -34.75
CA TYR A 16 -18.55 8.56 -34.16
C TYR A 16 -18.46 7.03 -33.98
N LEU A 17 -18.50 6.60 -32.72
CA LEU A 17 -19.63 5.82 -32.18
C LEU A 17 -19.66 5.97 -30.64
N VAL A 18 -20.54 6.88 -30.20
CA VAL A 18 -21.18 6.84 -28.88
C VAL A 18 -22.24 5.73 -28.92
N SER A 19 -22.51 5.12 -27.76
CA SER A 19 -23.41 3.99 -27.48
C SER A 19 -22.69 2.64 -27.60
N SER A 20 -22.55 1.83 -26.56
CA SER A 20 -23.51 1.52 -25.51
C SER A 20 -22.78 0.92 -24.31
N SER A 21 -23.15 1.36 -23.10
CA SER A 21 -22.92 0.60 -21.88
C SER A 21 -23.52 -0.80 -22.03
N PRO A 22 -22.82 -1.85 -21.60
CA PRO A 22 -23.32 -2.54 -20.42
C PRO A 22 -22.20 -2.77 -19.40
N GLU A 23 -22.46 -2.26 -18.20
CA GLU A 23 -22.13 -2.93 -16.95
C GLU A 23 -20.70 -3.51 -16.86
N TYR A 24 -19.71 -2.63 -16.76
CA TYR A 24 -18.66 -2.94 -15.79
C TYR A 24 -19.34 -2.89 -14.42
N ALA A 25 -19.88 -4.04 -14.02
CA ALA A 25 -20.12 -4.36 -12.63
C ALA A 25 -18.80 -4.09 -11.93
N THR A 26 -18.67 -2.88 -11.40
CA THR A 26 -17.67 -2.58 -10.41
C THR A 26 -17.94 -3.59 -9.33
N ALA A 27 -17.11 -4.64 -9.26
CA ALA A 27 -16.90 -5.39 -8.05
C ALA A 27 -16.23 -4.40 -7.08
N VAL A 28 -17.01 -3.40 -6.64
CA VAL A 28 -16.81 -2.70 -5.41
C VAL A 28 -16.83 -3.83 -4.42
N ASN A 29 -15.64 -4.27 -4.04
CA ASN A 29 -15.47 -5.13 -2.90
C ASN A 29 -15.78 -4.25 -1.68
N THR A 30 -17.05 -3.87 -1.52
CA THR A 30 -17.70 -3.50 -0.26
C THR A 30 -17.81 -4.76 0.59
N ARG A 31 -16.75 -5.55 0.69
CA ARG A 31 -16.41 -6.17 1.96
C ARG A 31 -15.96 -5.05 2.88
N THR A 32 -16.92 -4.22 3.31
CA THR A 32 -16.89 -3.70 4.67
C THR A 32 -16.53 -4.90 5.54
N PRO A 33 -15.40 -4.89 6.27
CA PRO A 33 -15.08 -5.97 7.17
C PRO A 33 -16.13 -5.94 8.29
N THR A 34 -17.22 -6.66 8.05
CA THR A 34 -18.30 -6.91 8.99
C THR A 34 -17.67 -7.45 10.27
N TYR A 35 -17.75 -6.61 11.30
CA TYR A 35 -17.70 -6.91 12.72
C TYR A 35 -16.93 -8.18 13.12
N GLY A 36 -15.60 -8.12 13.08
CA GLY A 36 -14.71 -9.15 13.65
C GLY A 36 -14.70 -9.24 15.18
N TYR A 37 -15.79 -8.88 15.86
CA TYR A 37 -16.00 -9.11 17.30
C TYR A 37 -17.10 -10.15 17.54
N SER A 38 -17.16 -11.19 16.72
CA SER A 38 -17.88 -12.42 17.07
C SER A 38 -17.12 -13.09 18.22
N SER A 39 -17.71 -12.96 19.40
CA SER A 39 -17.50 -13.70 20.65
C SER A 39 -16.08 -14.12 20.99
N ILE A 40 -15.56 -13.55 22.07
CA ILE A 40 -14.49 -14.17 22.87
C ILE A 40 -15.12 -15.34 23.66
N THR A 41 -15.67 -16.32 22.96
CA THR A 41 -16.05 -17.60 23.54
C THR A 41 -15.32 -18.71 22.78
N THR A 42 -14.84 -19.66 23.57
CA THR A 42 -13.91 -20.73 23.21
C THR A 42 -14.65 -21.89 22.58
N ARG A 43 -14.28 -22.27 21.34
CA ARG A 43 -14.11 -23.67 20.89
C ARG A 43 -13.54 -23.73 19.47
N ASN A 44 -12.82 -24.83 19.22
CA ASN A 44 -12.46 -25.49 17.96
C ASN A 44 -11.49 -24.80 16.97
N GLY A 45 -10.26 -25.30 16.97
CA GLY A 45 -9.86 -26.21 15.88
C GLY A 45 -9.28 -25.63 14.60
N ASN A 46 -9.54 -24.40 14.15
CA ASN A 46 -8.87 -23.89 12.93
C ASN A 46 -8.92 -22.36 12.74
N LYS A 47 -8.85 -21.59 13.84
CA LYS A 47 -8.74 -20.12 13.74
C LYS A 47 -7.45 -19.76 13.02
N SER A 48 -7.57 -19.28 11.78
CA SER A 48 -6.48 -18.80 10.93
C SER A 48 -5.38 -18.13 11.76
N SER A 49 -4.12 -18.52 11.56
CA SER A 49 -2.96 -18.07 12.35
C SER A 49 -2.95 -16.55 12.63
N ARG A 50 -3.52 -15.78 11.69
CA ARG A 50 -3.73 -14.33 11.74
C ARG A 50 -4.66 -13.88 12.88
N LYS A 51 -5.79 -14.53 13.13
CA LYS A 51 -6.74 -14.18 14.22
C LYS A 51 -6.10 -14.43 15.58
N ARG A 52 -5.44 -15.58 15.76
CA ARG A 52 -4.68 -15.90 17.00
C ARG A 52 -3.59 -14.88 17.27
N ARG A 53 -2.78 -14.54 16.25
CA ARG A 53 -1.72 -13.53 16.34
C ARG A 53 -2.27 -12.14 16.67
N TYR A 54 -3.40 -11.75 16.09
CA TYR A 54 -4.08 -10.49 16.40
C TYR A 54 -4.45 -10.43 17.89
N LEU A 55 -5.17 -11.44 18.37
CA LEU A 55 -5.65 -11.49 19.74
C LEU A 55 -4.51 -11.51 20.76
N ARG A 56 -3.43 -12.27 20.52
CA ARG A 56 -2.24 -12.25 21.39
C ARG A 56 -1.65 -10.84 21.51
N ARG A 57 -1.55 -10.10 20.41
CA ARG A 57 -1.02 -8.72 20.43
C ARG A 57 -1.99 -7.74 21.08
N PHE A 58 -3.29 -7.91 20.88
CA PHE A 58 -4.32 -7.09 21.52
C PHE A 58 -4.33 -7.30 23.05
N LYS A 59 -4.26 -8.55 23.53
CA LYS A 59 -4.13 -8.85 24.96
C LYS A 59 -2.89 -8.18 25.57
N ARG A 60 -1.75 -8.24 24.89
CA ARG A 60 -0.52 -7.56 25.35
C ARG A 60 -0.67 -6.04 25.41
N TYR A 61 -1.39 -5.44 24.46
CA TYR A 61 -1.70 -4.01 24.49
C TYR A 61 -2.59 -3.66 25.68
N CYS A 62 -3.67 -4.40 25.89
CA CYS A 62 -4.60 -4.14 26.99
C CYS A 62 -4.02 -4.41 28.37
N ARG A 63 -3.09 -5.35 28.53
CA ARG A 63 -2.36 -5.54 29.81
C ARG A 63 -1.61 -4.30 30.30
N LYS A 64 -1.27 -3.37 29.40
CA LYS A 64 -0.57 -2.12 29.74
C LYS A 64 -1.52 -0.96 30.07
N ILE A 65 -2.83 -1.17 29.94
CA ILE A 65 -3.84 -0.13 30.14
C ILE A 65 -4.82 -0.68 31.17
N SER A 66 -4.76 -0.15 32.39
CA SER A 66 -5.56 -0.65 33.53
C SER A 66 -7.03 -0.86 33.14
N ASP A 67 -7.64 0.16 32.53
CA ASP A 67 -9.03 0.12 32.10
C ASP A 67 -9.33 -0.96 31.06
N CYS A 68 -8.46 -1.17 30.06
CA CYS A 68 -8.67 -2.26 29.10
C CYS A 68 -8.45 -3.64 29.73
N ASN A 69 -7.46 -3.78 30.61
CA ASN A 69 -7.20 -5.05 31.30
C ASN A 69 -8.42 -5.44 32.13
N THR A 70 -8.87 -4.56 33.01
CA THR A 70 -9.95 -4.84 33.96
C THR A 70 -11.30 -4.94 33.29
N LYS A 71 -11.71 -3.93 32.49
CA LYS A 71 -13.06 -3.89 31.93
C LYS A 71 -13.20 -4.80 30.71
N CYS A 72 -12.19 -4.90 29.84
CA CYS A 72 -12.25 -5.73 28.64
C CYS A 72 -11.70 -7.15 28.83
N LEU A 73 -10.52 -7.35 29.42
CA LEU A 73 -9.94 -8.71 29.50
C LEU A 73 -10.52 -9.54 30.67
N VAL A 74 -10.70 -8.92 31.84
CA VAL A 74 -11.22 -9.60 33.04
C VAL A 74 -12.74 -9.62 33.04
N LYS A 75 -13.39 -8.45 33.06
CA LYS A 75 -14.86 -8.32 33.09
C LYS A 75 -15.54 -8.63 31.74
N LYS A 76 -14.78 -8.86 30.67
CA LYS A 76 -15.27 -9.21 29.32
C LYS A 76 -16.34 -8.25 28.77
N ASN A 77 -16.32 -6.97 29.17
CA ASN A 77 -17.27 -5.98 28.68
C ASN A 77 -17.05 -5.76 27.17
N LYS A 78 -18.04 -6.15 26.38
CA LYS A 78 -17.96 -6.15 24.91
C LYS A 78 -17.81 -4.74 24.34
N SER A 79 -18.50 -3.75 24.91
CA SER A 79 -18.46 -2.36 24.45
C SER A 79 -17.04 -1.78 24.62
N VAL A 80 -16.50 -1.93 25.82
CA VAL A 80 -15.13 -1.48 26.14
C VAL A 80 -14.09 -2.20 25.28
N CYS A 81 -14.23 -3.52 25.09
CA CYS A 81 -13.34 -4.25 24.20
C CYS A 81 -13.37 -3.77 22.75
N LYS A 82 -14.56 -3.43 22.23
CA LYS A 82 -14.71 -2.93 20.85
C LYS A 82 -14.01 -1.58 20.67
N GLU A 83 -14.14 -0.69 21.64
CA GLU A 83 -13.49 0.62 21.67
C GLU A 83 -11.96 0.48 21.70
N TYR A 84 -11.42 -0.29 22.65
CA TYR A 84 -9.98 -0.52 22.73
C TYR A 84 -9.43 -1.29 21.52
N ALA A 85 -10.23 -2.17 20.90
CA ALA A 85 -9.84 -2.81 19.65
C ALA A 85 -9.79 -1.82 18.47
N LYS A 86 -10.59 -0.74 18.48
CA LYS A 86 -10.47 0.36 17.50
C LYS A 86 -9.16 1.13 17.73
N LYS A 87 -8.91 1.60 18.96
CA LYS A 87 -7.67 2.28 19.37
C LYS A 87 -6.41 1.45 19.02
N PHE A 88 -6.44 0.16 19.31
CA PHE A 88 -5.34 -0.75 18.98
C PHE A 88 -5.11 -0.90 17.47
N ARG A 89 -6.17 -0.91 16.65
CA ARG A 89 -6.05 -0.96 15.19
C ARG A 89 -5.38 0.30 14.65
N GLU A 90 -5.74 1.47 15.19
CA GLU A 90 -5.15 2.76 14.82
C GLU A 90 -3.67 2.84 15.23
N PHE A 91 -3.33 2.48 16.47
CA PHE A 91 -1.95 2.35 16.93
C PHE A 91 -1.09 1.45 16.02
N ARG A 92 -1.67 0.34 15.54
CA ARG A 92 -0.98 -0.55 14.60
C ARG A 92 -0.83 0.06 13.21
N LYS A 93 -1.80 0.84 12.75
CA LYS A 93 -1.73 1.55 11.47
C LYS A 93 -0.64 2.63 11.54
N SER A 94 -0.59 3.45 12.58
CA SER A 94 0.44 4.49 12.76
C SER A 94 1.84 3.90 12.84
N ARG A 95 2.04 2.83 13.63
CA ARG A 95 3.36 2.16 13.74
C ARG A 95 3.82 1.53 12.42
N LYS A 96 2.89 0.97 11.62
CA LYS A 96 3.20 0.46 10.28
C LYS A 96 3.44 1.58 9.28
N GLY A 97 2.63 2.63 9.33
CA GLY A 97 2.73 3.83 8.51
C GLY A 97 4.08 4.53 8.69
N GLY A 98 4.49 4.77 9.95
CA GLY A 98 5.78 5.35 10.29
C GLY A 98 6.97 4.51 9.79
N ARG A 99 6.96 3.19 10.03
CA ARG A 99 8.03 2.30 9.52
C ARG A 99 8.05 2.23 7.98
N ARG A 100 6.88 2.20 7.33
CA ARG A 100 6.78 2.21 5.86
C ARG A 100 7.24 3.55 5.30
N SER A 101 6.95 4.65 5.98
CA SER A 101 7.39 6.01 5.64
C SER A 101 8.90 6.15 5.75
N ALA A 102 9.50 5.74 6.87
CA ALA A 102 10.95 5.75 7.06
C ALA A 102 11.69 4.94 5.98
N ARG A 103 11.25 3.69 5.73
CA ARG A 103 11.82 2.85 4.66
C ARG A 103 11.59 3.41 3.25
N ARG A 104 10.55 4.23 3.05
CA ARG A 104 10.30 4.89 1.76
C ARG A 104 11.20 6.12 1.59
N ARG A 105 11.41 6.89 2.66
CA ARG A 105 12.35 8.02 2.68
C ARG A 105 13.77 7.54 2.42
N LEU A 106 14.22 6.49 3.11
CA LEU A 106 15.53 5.88 2.90
C LEU A 106 15.71 5.43 1.44
N ARG A 107 14.78 4.63 0.91
CA ARG A 107 14.83 4.18 -0.49
C ARG A 107 14.80 5.30 -1.52
N ARG A 108 14.14 6.43 -1.23
CA ARG A 108 14.19 7.62 -2.08
C ARG A 108 15.57 8.28 -2.03
N LYS A 109 16.19 8.37 -0.85
CA LYS A 109 17.55 8.89 -0.68
C LYS A 109 18.57 8.03 -1.44
N GLU A 110 18.49 6.71 -1.29
CA GLU A 110 19.34 5.75 -2.00
C GLU A 110 19.12 5.79 -3.51
N PHE A 111 17.87 5.89 -3.97
CA PHE A 111 17.59 6.04 -5.40
C PHE A 111 18.17 7.35 -5.96
N ARG A 112 18.07 8.46 -5.22
CA ARG A 112 18.72 9.72 -5.61
C ARG A 112 20.23 9.56 -5.69
N ALA A 113 20.86 8.89 -4.71
CA ALA A 113 22.30 8.61 -4.74
C ALA A 113 22.71 7.72 -5.92
N PHE A 114 21.89 6.72 -6.27
CA PHE A 114 22.06 5.89 -7.46
C PHE A 114 22.05 6.74 -8.74
N CYS A 115 21.06 7.63 -8.89
CA CYS A 115 20.96 8.47 -10.09
C CYS A 115 22.03 9.57 -10.14
N LYS A 116 22.56 10.04 -9.00
CA LYS A 116 23.74 10.92 -9.02
C LYS A 116 24.98 10.25 -9.66
N LYS A 117 25.09 8.92 -9.57
CA LYS A 117 26.18 8.14 -10.18
C LYS A 117 25.88 7.67 -11.60
N ASN A 118 24.66 7.87 -12.08
CA ASN A 118 24.20 7.44 -13.40
C ASN A 118 23.60 8.65 -14.10
N SER A 119 24.41 9.29 -14.95
CA SER A 119 24.05 10.52 -15.68
C SER A 119 22.71 10.39 -16.39
N GLN A 120 22.47 9.25 -17.06
CA GLN A 120 21.20 8.97 -17.73
C GLN A 120 20.01 8.97 -16.77
N CYS A 121 20.12 8.30 -15.61
CA CYS A 121 19.04 8.36 -14.61
C CYS A 121 18.83 9.78 -14.09
N ASN A 122 19.89 10.56 -13.87
CA ASN A 122 19.76 11.92 -13.38
C ASN A 122 18.96 12.79 -14.37
N THR A 123 19.34 12.72 -15.64
CA THR A 123 18.67 13.43 -16.73
C THR A 123 17.22 13.00 -16.86
N ASP A 124 16.95 11.69 -16.98
CA ASP A 124 15.60 11.16 -17.17
C ASP A 124 14.68 11.48 -15.98
N CYS A 125 15.16 11.32 -14.74
CA CYS A 125 14.31 11.45 -13.55
C CYS A 125 14.18 12.86 -13.00
N PHE A 126 15.21 13.72 -13.11
CA PHE A 126 15.28 14.98 -12.38
C PHE A 126 15.38 16.21 -13.29
N VAL A 127 16.05 16.10 -14.45
CA VAL A 127 16.14 17.19 -15.44
C VAL A 127 14.90 17.18 -16.32
N ASN A 128 14.74 16.14 -17.14
CA ASN A 128 13.64 16.00 -18.10
C ASN A 128 12.32 15.57 -17.43
N LYS A 129 12.40 15.00 -16.21
CA LYS A 129 11.26 14.49 -15.44
C LYS A 129 10.39 13.51 -16.24
N ASP A 130 11.02 12.75 -17.14
CA ASP A 130 10.39 11.70 -17.92
C ASP A 130 9.88 10.58 -16.99
N LYS A 131 8.55 10.51 -16.85
CA LYS A 131 7.88 9.55 -15.98
C LYS A 131 8.13 8.09 -16.40
N PRO A 132 7.92 7.67 -17.67
CA PRO A 132 8.20 6.30 -18.09
C PRO A 132 9.68 5.91 -17.96
N ALA A 133 10.63 6.74 -18.40
CA ALA A 133 12.06 6.45 -18.28
C ALA A 133 12.48 6.36 -16.80
N CYS A 134 12.04 7.31 -15.96
CA CYS A 134 12.32 7.27 -14.54
C CYS A 134 11.71 6.04 -13.83
N LYS A 135 10.56 5.55 -14.30
CA LYS A 135 9.94 4.32 -13.80
C LYS A 135 10.79 3.08 -14.13
N ALA A 136 11.42 3.04 -15.30
CA ALA A 136 12.35 1.99 -15.69
C ALA A 136 13.59 1.97 -14.76
N HIS A 137 14.24 3.12 -14.55
CA HIS A 137 15.37 3.26 -13.62
C HIS A 137 15.01 2.83 -12.19
N ARG A 138 13.82 3.22 -11.70
CA ARG A 138 13.33 2.78 -10.38
C ARG A 138 13.13 1.27 -10.29
N ARG A 139 12.74 0.60 -11.38
CA ARG A 139 12.60 -0.86 -11.41
C ARG A 139 13.98 -1.52 -11.37
N ALA A 140 14.93 -1.06 -12.17
CA ALA A 140 16.31 -1.54 -12.18
C ALA A 140 16.98 -1.40 -10.79
N PHE A 141 16.90 -0.21 -10.19
CA PHE A 141 17.39 0.05 -8.83
C PHE A 141 16.77 -0.91 -7.80
N ARG A 142 15.46 -1.14 -7.85
CA ARG A 142 14.79 -2.09 -6.92
C ARG A 142 15.26 -3.53 -7.11
N LYS A 143 15.65 -3.93 -8.32
CA LYS A 143 16.17 -5.28 -8.61
C LYS A 143 17.58 -5.43 -8.02
N GLN A 144 18.46 -4.45 -8.25
CA GLN A 144 19.81 -4.42 -7.65
C GLN A 144 19.77 -4.35 -6.13
N HIS A 145 18.99 -3.44 -5.57
CA HIS A 145 18.83 -3.31 -4.12
C HIS A 145 18.26 -4.58 -3.49
N ARG A 146 17.35 -5.31 -4.16
CA ARG A 146 16.88 -6.60 -3.64
C ARG A 146 18.00 -7.64 -3.59
N ARG A 147 18.92 -7.66 -4.56
CA ARG A 147 20.07 -8.58 -4.59
C ARG A 147 21.06 -8.26 -3.46
N LYS A 148 21.39 -6.98 -3.27
CA LYS A 148 22.37 -6.53 -2.25
C LYS A 148 21.98 -6.85 -0.80
N TYR A 149 20.68 -6.87 -0.48
CA TYR A 149 20.18 -7.06 0.89
C TYR A 149 19.39 -8.36 1.05
N ARG A 150 19.64 -9.36 0.19
CA ARG A 150 19.02 -10.69 0.29
C ARG A 150 19.83 -11.70 1.11
N SER A 151 21.04 -11.32 1.55
CA SER A 151 21.90 -12.09 2.47
C SER A 151 21.36 -12.05 3.88
#